data_AF-A0A349G8S3-F1
#
_entry.id   AF-A0A349G8S3-F1
#
_cell.length_a   1.000
_cell.length_b   1.000
_cell.length_c   1.000
_cell.angle_alpha   90.00
_cell.angle_beta   90.00
_cell.angle_gamma   90.00
#
_symmetry.space_group_name_H-M   'P 1'
#
loop_
_entity.id
_entity.type
_entity.pdbx_description
1 polymer ?
#
loop_
_entity_poly.entity_id
_entity_poly.type
_entity_poly.pdbx_seq_one_letter_code
_entity_poly.pdbx_strand_id
1 'polypeptide(L)'
;MLGIILGLALLMFLAYRGMSIIWIAPICAMLVAVTGGLDLLPAYTDAYMSGFVGFAKNWFPVFMLGAIFGKIMDDSGAAKSVAHAVIKLIGKKFAILAVVLACAVLTYGGISLFVVVFAIYPLAVALFREANITRKLIPGTIALGAFTFTMTALPGSPQIQNLIPIQYFNTTPTAAPVMGIVGAIIMLGGGI
;
A
#
# COMPACT_ATOMS: atom_id res chain seq x y z
N MET A 1 6.67 -27.41 8.55
CA MET A 1 7.12 -26.54 7.44
C MET A 1 6.25 -26.67 6.19
N LEU A 2 6.00 -27.89 5.68
CA LEU A 2 5.08 -28.13 4.56
C LEU A 2 3.67 -27.55 4.76
N GLY A 3 3.11 -27.71 5.97
CA GLY A 3 1.79 -27.14 6.33
C GLY A 3 1.69 -25.63 6.15
N ILE A 4 2.73 -24.89 6.56
CA ILE A 4 2.82 -23.43 6.43
C ILE A 4 2.86 -23.03 4.96
N ILE A 5 3.66 -23.72 4.15
CA ILE A 5 3.76 -23.45 2.69
C ILE A 5 2.41 -23.71 2.01
N LEU A 6 1.75 -24.83 2.33
CA LEU A 6 0.43 -25.14 1.80
C LEU A 6 -0.63 -24.14 2.24
N GLY A 7 -0.64 -23.76 3.53
CA GLY A 7 -1.56 -22.76 4.07
C GLY A 7 -1.38 -21.39 3.42
N LEU A 8 -0.13 -20.96 3.21
CA LEU A 8 0.17 -19.71 2.52
C LEU A 8 -0.25 -19.77 1.04
N ALA A 9 0.08 -20.85 0.33
CA ALA A 9 -0.31 -21.04 -1.06
C ALA A 9 -1.84 -21.04 -1.24
N LEU A 10 -2.56 -21.71 -0.34
CA LEU A 10 -4.02 -21.71 -0.32
C LEU A 10 -4.57 -20.30 -0.04
N LEU A 11 -4.03 -19.60 0.96
CA LEU A 11 -4.44 -18.23 1.29
C LEU A 11 -4.28 -17.30 0.08
N MET A 12 -3.13 -17.35 -0.59
CA MET A 12 -2.88 -16.57 -1.80
C MET A 12 -3.87 -16.93 -2.91
N PHE A 13 -4.09 -18.22 -3.17
CA PHE A 13 -5.02 -18.69 -4.20
C PHE A 13 -6.45 -18.21 -3.96
N LEU A 14 -6.96 -18.34 -2.73
CA LEU A 14 -8.32 -17.92 -2.36
C LEU A 14 -8.46 -16.38 -2.36
N ALA A 15 -7.43 -15.65 -1.93
CA ALA A 15 -7.40 -14.19 -1.99
C ALA A 15 -7.46 -13.68 -3.45
N TYR A 16 -6.73 -14.30 -4.38
CA TYR A 16 -6.81 -13.97 -5.81
C TYR A 16 -8.18 -14.28 -6.43
N ARG A 17 -8.92 -15.25 -5.88
CA ARG A 17 -10.32 -15.53 -6.27
C ARG A 17 -11.32 -14.52 -5.70
N GLY A 18 -10.87 -13.50 -4.96
CA GLY A 18 -11.73 -12.46 -4.40
C GLY A 18 -12.48 -12.89 -3.14
N MET A 19 -12.09 -14.00 -2.50
CA MET A 19 -12.69 -14.42 -1.24
C MET A 19 -12.24 -13.50 -0.09
N SER A 20 -13.15 -13.22 0.84
CA SER A 20 -12.85 -12.35 1.98
C SER A 20 -11.77 -12.96 2.87
N ILE A 21 -10.67 -12.21 3.07
CA ILE A 21 -9.54 -12.58 3.93
C ILE A 21 -10.00 -12.91 5.35
N ILE A 22 -11.06 -12.26 5.83
CA ILE A 22 -11.60 -12.42 7.19
C ILE A 22 -11.97 -13.89 7.48
N TRP A 23 -12.54 -14.61 6.51
CA TRP A 23 -12.98 -16.00 6.71
C TRP A 23 -11.98 -17.03 6.19
N ILE A 24 -11.19 -16.71 5.16
CA ILE A 24 -10.18 -17.65 4.64
C ILE A 24 -8.94 -17.74 5.53
N ALA A 25 -8.57 -16.67 6.25
CA ALA A 25 -7.40 -16.67 7.12
C ALA A 25 -7.52 -17.70 8.28
N PRO A 26 -8.65 -17.79 9.01
CA PRO A 26 -8.88 -18.86 9.96
C PRO A 26 -8.82 -20.27 9.33
N ILE A 27 -9.40 -20.45 8.14
CA ILE A 27 -9.39 -21.74 7.44
C ILE A 27 -7.96 -22.17 7.10
N CYS A 28 -7.14 -21.26 6.59
CA CYS A 28 -5.75 -21.52 6.29
C CYS A 28 -4.95 -21.79 7.57
N ALA A 29 -5.21 -21.07 8.66
CA ALA A 29 -4.59 -21.32 9.96
C ALA A 29 -4.96 -22.71 10.50
N MET A 30 -6.21 -23.14 10.35
CA MET A 30 -6.64 -24.49 10.72
C MET A 30 -5.94 -25.56 9.86
N LEU A 31 -5.76 -25.33 8.55
CA LEU A 31 -4.98 -26.24 7.70
C LEU A 31 -3.54 -26.38 8.20
N VAL A 32 -2.90 -25.27 8.59
CA VAL A 32 -1.56 -25.28 9.19
C VAL A 32 -1.57 -26.05 10.52
N ALA A 33 -2.61 -25.89 11.34
CA ALA A 33 -2.76 -26.61 12.60
C ALA A 33 -2.89 -28.14 12.40
N VAL A 34 -3.76 -28.58 11.48
CA VAL A 34 -3.94 -30.01 11.14
C VAL A 34 -2.61 -30.62 10.66
N THR A 35 -1.95 -29.94 9.73
CA THR A 35 -0.68 -30.43 9.16
C THR A 35 0.50 -30.32 10.12
N GLY A 36 0.37 -29.51 11.18
CA GLY A 36 1.34 -29.38 12.27
C GLY A 36 1.09 -30.28 13.46
N GLY A 37 0.00 -31.08 13.48
CA GLY A 37 -0.36 -31.92 14.61
C GLY A 37 -0.85 -31.14 15.85
N LEU A 38 -1.36 -29.93 15.66
CA LEU A 38 -1.92 -29.09 16.72
C LEU A 38 -3.42 -29.34 16.89
N ASP A 39 -3.91 -29.22 18.13
CA ASP A 39 -5.35 -29.24 18.39
C ASP A 39 -6.04 -28.04 17.74
N LEU A 40 -7.10 -28.30 16.98
CA LEU A 40 -7.75 -27.29 16.15
C LEU A 40 -8.39 -26.16 16.96
N LEU A 41 -9.06 -26.51 18.06
CA LEU A 41 -9.78 -25.53 18.87
C LEU A 41 -8.80 -24.55 19.55
N PRO A 42 -7.76 -25.00 20.29
CA PRO A 42 -6.71 -24.11 20.79
C PRO A 42 -5.96 -23.34 19.71
N ALA A 43 -5.66 -23.97 18.56
CA ALA A 43 -5.01 -23.28 17.45
C ALA A 43 -5.84 -22.10 16.92
N TYR A 44 -7.17 -22.23 16.90
CA TYR A 44 -8.08 -21.16 16.53
C TYR A 44 -8.25 -20.14 17.67
N THR A 45 -8.70 -20.57 18.85
CA THR A 45 -9.12 -19.67 19.93
C THR A 45 -7.96 -18.96 20.64
N ASP A 46 -6.78 -19.55 20.63
CA ASP A 46 -5.58 -18.96 21.25
C ASP A 46 -4.60 -18.49 20.16
N ALA A 47 -3.93 -19.38 19.45
CA ALA A 47 -2.82 -18.97 18.57
C ALA A 47 -3.25 -17.97 17.47
N TYR A 48 -4.32 -18.28 16.73
CA TYR A 48 -4.84 -17.39 15.68
C TYR A 48 -5.48 -16.13 16.27
N MET A 49 -6.40 -16.29 17.23
CA MET A 49 -7.14 -15.15 17.79
C MET A 49 -6.26 -14.19 18.58
N SER A 50 -5.27 -14.67 19.33
CA SER A 50 -4.29 -13.82 20.03
C SER A 50 -3.48 -12.99 19.02
N GLY A 51 -3.06 -13.58 17.89
CA GLY A 51 -2.41 -12.87 16.80
C GLY A 51 -3.31 -11.82 16.14
N PHE A 52 -4.55 -12.19 15.81
CA PHE A 52 -5.54 -11.30 15.20
C PHE A 52 -5.91 -10.12 16.11
N VAL A 53 -6.21 -10.38 17.38
CA VAL A 53 -6.55 -9.35 18.37
C VAL A 53 -5.35 -8.47 18.66
N GLY A 54 -4.14 -9.03 18.78
CA GLY A 54 -2.91 -8.27 18.95
C GLY A 54 -2.66 -7.32 17.78
N PHE A 55 -2.85 -7.79 16.55
CA PHE A 55 -2.77 -6.96 15.36
C PHE A 55 -3.80 -5.83 15.37
N ALA A 56 -5.08 -6.15 15.61
CA ALA A 56 -6.15 -5.16 15.67
C ALA A 56 -5.87 -4.11 16.75
N LYS A 57 -5.50 -4.53 17.96
CA LYS A 57 -5.19 -3.62 19.07
C LYS A 57 -4.07 -2.64 18.73
N ASN A 58 -2.99 -3.12 18.10
CA ASN A 58 -1.81 -2.30 17.83
C ASN A 58 -1.99 -1.38 16.61
N TRP A 59 -2.70 -1.86 15.57
CA TRP A 59 -2.72 -1.20 14.27
C TRP A 59 -4.03 -0.50 13.93
N PHE A 60 -5.15 -0.94 14.50
CA PHE A 60 -6.46 -0.36 14.18
C PHE A 60 -6.54 1.15 14.43
N PRO A 61 -6.05 1.72 15.56
CA PRO A 61 -6.12 3.17 15.77
C PRO A 61 -5.35 3.96 14.71
N VAL A 62 -4.16 3.49 14.33
CA VAL A 62 -3.32 4.12 13.31
C VAL A 62 -4.02 4.08 11.95
N PHE A 63 -4.58 2.92 11.58
CA PHE A 63 -5.30 2.77 10.31
C PHE A 63 -6.59 3.59 10.27
N MET A 64 -7.35 3.62 11.36
CA MET A 64 -8.58 4.41 11.46
C MET A 64 -8.28 5.90 11.31
N LEU A 65 -7.29 6.43 12.05
CA LEU A 65 -6.90 7.83 11.95
C LEU A 65 -6.34 8.16 10.55
N GLY A 66 -5.53 7.29 9.97
CA GLY A 66 -5.03 7.44 8.60
C GLY A 66 -6.15 7.44 7.55
N ALA A 67 -7.18 6.59 7.72
CA ALA A 67 -8.35 6.56 6.85
C ALA A 67 -9.20 7.83 6.99
N ILE A 68 -9.42 8.32 8.22
CA ILE A 68 -10.13 9.58 8.49
C ILE A 68 -9.37 10.76 7.86
N PHE A 69 -8.06 10.84 8.07
CA PHE A 69 -7.22 11.87 7.46
C PHE A 69 -7.30 11.83 5.93
N GLY A 70 -7.15 10.65 5.34
CA GLY A 70 -7.30 10.45 3.90
C GLY A 70 -8.67 10.91 3.38
N LYS A 71 -9.75 10.67 4.15
CA LYS A 71 -11.09 11.10 3.78
C LYS A 71 -11.29 12.61 3.92
N ILE A 72 -10.79 13.24 4.97
CA ILE A 72 -10.82 14.70 5.13
C ILE A 72 -10.08 15.40 3.99
N MET A 73 -8.93 14.85 3.57
CA MET A 73 -8.15 15.38 2.44
C MET A 73 -8.89 15.26 1.09
N ASP A 74 -9.71 14.22 0.93
CA ASP A 74 -10.59 14.02 -0.24
C ASP A 74 -11.76 15.02 -0.23
N ASP A 75 -12.51 15.06 0.88
CA ASP A 75 -13.71 15.88 1.02
C ASP A 75 -13.41 17.39 0.99
N SER A 76 -12.27 17.80 1.54
CA SER A 76 -11.82 19.21 1.48
C SER A 76 -11.30 19.61 0.09
N GLY A 77 -11.04 18.66 -0.81
CA GLY A 77 -10.38 18.91 -2.09
C GLY A 77 -8.88 19.24 -1.98
N ALA A 78 -8.29 19.18 -0.79
CA ALA A 78 -6.87 19.45 -0.57
C ALA A 78 -5.97 18.52 -1.41
N ALA A 79 -6.33 17.24 -1.51
CA ALA A 79 -5.61 16.28 -2.35
C ALA A 79 -5.57 16.71 -3.84
N LYS A 80 -6.68 17.25 -4.36
CA LYS A 80 -6.77 17.75 -5.74
C LYS A 80 -5.93 19.01 -5.94
N SER A 81 -5.94 19.94 -4.97
CA SER A 81 -5.14 21.17 -5.03
C SER A 81 -3.63 20.87 -5.02
N VAL A 82 -3.16 19.97 -4.15
CA VAL A 82 -1.75 19.55 -4.10
C VAL A 82 -1.35 18.86 -5.41
N ALA A 83 -2.18 17.93 -5.90
CA ALA A 83 -1.93 17.26 -7.18
C ALA A 83 -1.82 18.24 -8.35
N HIS A 84 -2.74 19.21 -8.43
CA HIS A 84 -2.73 20.23 -9.47
C HIS A 84 -1.48 21.09 -9.39
N ALA A 85 -1.06 21.49 -8.19
CA ALA A 85 0.17 22.26 -7.98
C ALA A 85 1.42 21.51 -8.46
N VAL A 86 1.56 20.23 -8.10
CA VAL A 86 2.70 19.39 -8.53
C VAL A 86 2.73 19.22 -10.05
N ILE A 87 1.57 18.93 -10.66
CA ILE A 87 1.46 18.78 -12.12
C ILE A 87 1.80 20.07 -12.86
N LYS A 88 1.33 21.21 -12.35
CA LYS A 88 1.62 22.54 -12.93
C LYS A 88 3.12 22.88 -12.85
N LEU A 89 3.78 22.50 -11.75
CA LEU A 89 5.20 22.77 -11.53
C LEU A 89 6.11 21.98 -12.48
N ILE A 90 5.79 20.71 -12.72
CA ILE A 90 6.57 19.82 -13.61
C ILE A 90 6.25 20.12 -15.09
N GLY A 91 4.98 20.40 -15.38
CA GLY A 91 4.51 20.78 -16.70
C GLY A 91 4.26 19.62 -17.67
N LYS A 92 3.58 19.96 -18.77
CA LYS A 92 3.09 19.02 -19.80
C LYS A 92 4.17 18.20 -20.51
N LYS A 93 5.41 18.69 -20.56
CA LYS A 93 6.54 18.02 -21.23
C LYS A 93 6.87 16.67 -20.57
N PHE A 94 6.60 16.52 -19.29
CA PHE A 94 6.88 15.31 -18.50
C PHE A 94 5.59 14.77 -17.87
N ALA A 95 4.51 14.63 -18.64
CA ALA A 95 3.19 14.27 -18.13
C ALA A 95 3.15 12.95 -17.33
N ILE A 96 3.88 11.92 -17.77
CA ILE A 96 4.01 10.63 -17.03
C ILE A 96 4.65 10.87 -15.66
N LEU A 97 5.82 11.52 -15.64
CA LEU A 97 6.55 11.83 -14.41
C LEU A 97 5.75 12.75 -13.49
N ALA A 98 5.01 13.71 -14.04
CA ALA A 98 4.16 14.62 -13.27
C ALA A 98 3.07 13.86 -12.50
N VAL A 99 2.42 12.88 -13.13
CA VAL A 99 1.43 12.01 -12.46
C VAL A 99 2.10 11.13 -11.40
N VAL A 100 3.23 10.50 -11.73
CA VAL A 100 3.98 9.64 -10.80
C VAL A 100 4.40 10.43 -9.55
N LEU A 101 4.98 11.61 -9.71
CA LEU A 101 5.43 12.45 -8.60
C LEU A 101 4.26 13.05 -7.82
N ALA A 102 3.15 13.41 -8.47
CA ALA A 102 1.95 13.85 -7.77
C ALA A 102 1.39 12.72 -6.88
N CYS A 103 1.29 11.49 -7.40
CA CYS A 103 0.95 10.31 -6.60
C CYS A 103 1.94 10.09 -5.46
N ALA A 104 3.24 10.23 -5.72
CA ALA A 104 4.28 10.03 -4.73
C ALA A 104 4.18 11.02 -3.56
N VAL A 105 4.00 12.31 -3.85
CA VAL A 105 3.84 13.35 -2.83
C VAL A 105 2.61 13.09 -1.96
N LEU A 106 1.46 12.75 -2.57
CA LEU A 106 0.23 12.47 -1.83
C LEU A 106 0.35 11.23 -0.94
N THR A 107 0.90 10.13 -1.48
CA THR A 107 1.06 8.87 -0.72
C THR A 107 2.11 8.99 0.37
N TYR A 108 3.22 9.68 0.11
CA TYR A 108 4.22 9.98 1.13
C TYR A 108 3.65 10.91 2.22
N GLY A 109 2.74 11.81 1.86
CA GLY A 109 1.96 12.63 2.78
C GLY A 109 0.92 11.86 3.62
N GLY A 110 0.86 10.53 3.52
CA GLY A 110 -0.03 9.69 4.32
C GLY A 110 -1.46 9.61 3.80
N ILE A 111 -1.71 10.08 2.58
CA ILE A 111 -3.01 9.92 1.94
C ILE A 111 -3.16 8.46 1.49
N SER A 112 -4.37 7.92 1.71
CA SER A 112 -4.72 6.58 1.29
C SER A 112 -4.51 6.38 -0.21
N LEU A 113 -3.89 5.26 -0.57
CA LEU A 113 -3.66 4.82 -1.94
C LEU A 113 -4.93 4.88 -2.80
N PHE A 114 -6.08 4.49 -2.22
CA PHE A 114 -7.38 4.51 -2.90
C PHE A 114 -7.86 5.94 -3.19
N VAL A 115 -7.66 6.87 -2.26
CA VAL A 115 -8.01 8.29 -2.43
C VAL A 115 -7.13 8.94 -3.50
N VAL A 116 -5.84 8.60 -3.53
CA VAL A 116 -4.90 9.11 -4.54
C VAL A 116 -5.38 8.80 -5.96
N VAL A 117 -5.92 7.59 -6.21
CA VAL A 117 -6.45 7.23 -7.53
C VAL A 117 -7.57 8.20 -7.95
N PHE A 118 -8.54 8.47 -7.08
CA PHE A 118 -9.67 9.36 -7.39
C PHE A 118 -9.26 10.83 -7.53
N ALA A 119 -8.31 11.29 -6.71
CA ALA A 119 -7.80 12.66 -6.78
C ALA A 119 -6.99 12.91 -8.06
N ILE A 120 -6.16 11.93 -8.45
CA ILE A 120 -5.22 12.07 -9.57
C ILE A 120 -5.86 11.76 -10.91
N TYR A 121 -6.79 10.81 -10.98
CA TYR A 121 -7.32 10.32 -12.27
C TYR A 121 -7.88 11.45 -13.18
N PRO A 122 -8.73 12.38 -12.71
CA PRO A 122 -9.23 13.47 -13.55
C PRO A 122 -8.10 14.39 -14.07
N LEU A 123 -7.12 14.66 -13.22
CA LEU A 123 -5.96 15.51 -13.57
C LEU A 123 -5.04 14.81 -14.57
N ALA A 124 -4.79 13.51 -14.39
CA ALA A 124 -3.99 12.69 -15.29
C ALA A 124 -4.63 12.59 -16.67
N VAL A 125 -5.96 12.42 -16.75
CA VAL A 125 -6.69 12.39 -18.03
C VAL A 125 -6.54 13.70 -18.79
N ALA A 126 -6.71 14.85 -18.11
CA ALA A 126 -6.54 16.16 -18.73
C ALA A 126 -5.10 16.39 -19.21
N LEU A 127 -4.12 16.11 -18.35
CA LEU A 127 -2.70 16.28 -18.65
C LEU A 127 -2.24 15.38 -19.80
N PHE A 128 -2.66 14.11 -19.83
CA PHE A 128 -2.30 13.18 -20.90
C PHE A 128 -2.93 13.58 -22.22
N ARG A 129 -4.15 14.12 -22.19
CA ARG A 129 -4.80 14.68 -23.38
C ARG A 129 -4.03 15.89 -23.92
N GLU A 130 -3.62 16.81 -23.05
CA GLU A 130 -2.80 17.97 -23.45
C GLU A 130 -1.41 17.59 -23.95
N ALA A 131 -0.81 16.55 -23.37
CA ALA A 131 0.50 16.02 -23.78
C ALA A 131 0.42 15.06 -24.98
N ASN A 132 -0.77 14.79 -25.52
CA ASN A 132 -1.02 13.82 -26.58
C ASN A 132 -0.49 12.40 -26.28
N ILE A 133 -0.68 11.94 -25.04
CA ILE A 133 -0.31 10.61 -24.54
C ILE A 133 -1.56 9.73 -24.39
N THR A 134 -1.41 8.43 -24.65
CA THR A 134 -2.51 7.47 -24.49
C THR A 134 -2.98 7.34 -23.05
N ARG A 135 -4.29 7.43 -22.81
CA ARG A 135 -4.91 7.22 -21.48
C ARG A 135 -4.65 5.84 -20.87
N LYS A 136 -4.26 4.85 -21.69
CA LYS A 136 -3.98 3.47 -21.24
C LYS A 136 -2.80 3.39 -20.26
N LEU A 137 -1.92 4.39 -20.25
CA LEU A 137 -0.77 4.44 -19.36
C LEU A 137 -1.10 5.01 -17.97
N ILE A 138 -2.27 5.67 -17.80
CA ILE A 138 -2.66 6.30 -16.53
C ILE A 138 -2.64 5.30 -15.36
N PRO A 139 -3.25 4.10 -15.45
CA PRO A 139 -3.21 3.14 -14.35
C PRO A 139 -1.78 2.75 -13.96
N GLY A 140 -0.89 2.56 -14.94
CA GLY A 140 0.52 2.25 -14.71
C GLY A 140 1.26 3.39 -14.00
N THR A 141 1.02 4.64 -14.41
CA THR A 141 1.66 5.81 -13.75
C THR A 141 1.18 6.04 -12.33
N ILE A 142 -0.12 5.82 -12.06
CA ILE A 142 -0.66 5.87 -10.70
C ILE A 142 -0.12 4.69 -9.88
N ALA A 143 -0.07 3.49 -10.46
CA ALA A 143 0.50 2.29 -9.84
C ALA A 143 1.95 2.55 -9.41
N LEU A 144 2.78 3.07 -10.31
CA LEU A 144 4.16 3.40 -10.04
C LEU A 144 4.29 4.45 -8.92
N GLY A 145 3.60 5.57 -9.01
CA GLY A 145 3.74 6.64 -8.03
C GLY A 145 3.13 6.35 -6.66
N ALA A 146 2.05 5.56 -6.60
CA ALA A 146 1.33 5.32 -5.36
C ALA A 146 1.67 3.97 -4.71
N PHE A 147 1.83 2.89 -5.48
CA PHE A 147 1.89 1.52 -4.97
C PHE A 147 3.30 0.90 -5.02
N THR A 148 4.36 1.69 -5.21
CA THR A 148 5.74 1.20 -5.28
C THR A 148 6.66 1.89 -4.26
N PHE A 149 7.60 2.73 -4.70
CA PHE A 149 8.68 3.29 -3.89
C PHE A 149 8.19 4.13 -2.70
N THR A 150 7.08 4.85 -2.84
CA THR A 150 6.51 5.62 -1.73
C THR A 150 5.84 4.74 -0.68
N MET A 151 5.32 3.58 -1.08
CA MET A 151 4.69 2.63 -0.19
C MET A 151 5.73 1.81 0.59
N THR A 152 6.88 1.49 -0.03
CA THR A 152 7.78 0.46 0.50
C THR A 152 9.23 0.90 0.73
N ALA A 153 9.76 1.86 -0.04
CA ALA A 153 11.20 2.12 -0.09
C ALA A 153 11.60 3.47 0.51
N LEU A 154 10.76 4.51 0.36
CA LEU A 154 11.08 5.83 0.90
C LEU A 154 11.10 5.81 2.44
N PRO A 155 12.22 6.21 3.07
CA PRO A 155 12.32 6.28 4.52
C PRO A 155 11.28 7.24 5.09
N GLY A 156 10.66 6.86 6.21
CA GLY A 156 9.63 7.67 6.87
C GLY A 156 8.24 7.57 6.25
N SER A 157 8.05 6.70 5.25
CA SER A 157 6.72 6.46 4.69
C SER A 157 5.72 6.04 5.78
N PRO A 158 4.55 6.69 5.88
CA PRO A 158 3.52 6.33 6.87
C PRO A 158 2.68 5.12 6.43
N GLN A 159 3.07 4.43 5.35
CA GLN A 159 2.30 3.34 4.76
C GLN A 159 2.45 2.05 5.57
N ILE A 160 1.41 1.23 5.55
CA ILE A 160 1.28 0.00 6.36
C ILE A 160 2.46 -0.94 6.13
N GLN A 161 2.90 -1.03 4.87
CA GLN A 161 4.00 -1.86 4.41
C GLN A 161 5.36 -1.43 5.01
N ASN A 162 5.52 -0.15 5.36
CA ASN A 162 6.72 0.35 6.04
C ASN A 162 6.60 0.23 7.57
N LEU A 163 5.40 0.40 8.13
CA LEU A 163 5.22 0.44 9.58
C LEU A 163 5.17 -0.94 10.26
N ILE A 164 4.48 -1.93 9.67
CA ILE A 164 4.35 -3.27 10.28
C ILE A 164 5.70 -3.93 10.57
N PRO A 165 6.68 -3.93 9.64
CA PRO A 165 7.96 -4.62 9.85
C PRO A 165 8.82 -4.07 10.98
N ILE A 166 8.62 -2.81 11.38
CA ILE A 166 9.46 -2.10 12.37
C ILE A 166 9.50 -2.85 13.71
N GLN A 167 8.36 -3.43 14.12
CA GLN A 167 8.27 -4.21 15.36
C GLN A 167 9.01 -5.55 15.29
N TYR A 168 9.13 -6.14 14.10
CA TYR A 168 9.80 -7.43 13.91
C TYR A 168 11.32 -7.27 13.72
N PHE A 169 11.73 -6.17 13.08
CA PHE A 169 13.13 -5.89 12.80
C PHE A 169 13.80 -4.99 13.85
N ASN A 170 13.06 -4.50 14.86
CA ASN A 170 13.53 -3.56 15.87
C ASN A 170 14.17 -2.30 15.27
N THR A 171 13.54 -1.75 14.23
CA THR A 171 14.01 -0.57 13.51
C THR A 171 13.18 0.66 13.85
N THR A 172 13.39 1.76 13.11
CA THR A 172 12.55 2.96 13.15
C THR A 172 11.96 3.22 11.75
N PRO A 173 10.92 4.06 11.60
CA PRO A 173 10.32 4.33 10.29
C PRO A 173 11.30 4.88 9.25
N THR A 174 12.39 5.50 9.70
CA THR A 174 13.44 6.11 8.88
C THR A 174 14.73 5.29 8.82
N ALA A 175 14.70 4.04 9.31
CA ALA A 175 15.87 3.18 9.33
C ALA A 175 16.39 2.88 7.91
N ALA A 176 17.71 2.66 7.82
CA ALA A 176 18.43 2.38 6.57
C ALA A 176 18.13 3.37 5.41
N PRO A 177 18.29 4.70 5.63
CA PRO A 177 17.85 5.71 4.65
C PRO A 177 18.57 5.61 3.32
N VAL A 178 19.87 5.24 3.31
CA VAL A 178 20.64 5.05 2.08
C VAL A 178 20.05 3.92 1.25
N MET A 179 19.79 2.75 1.86
CA MET A 179 19.21 1.60 1.15
C MET A 179 17.79 1.90 0.65
N GLY A 180 16.98 2.58 1.46
CA GLY A 180 15.63 3.01 1.08
C GLY A 180 15.63 3.96 -0.11
N ILE A 181 16.49 4.99 -0.10
CA ILE A 181 16.63 5.95 -1.20
C ILE A 181 17.12 5.25 -2.47
N VAL A 182 18.14 4.39 -2.37
CA VAL A 182 18.65 3.62 -3.53
C VAL A 182 17.56 2.73 -4.11
N GLY A 183 16.83 2.01 -3.27
CA GLY A 183 15.69 1.19 -3.70
C GLY A 183 14.59 2.02 -4.36
N ALA A 184 14.27 3.19 -3.81
CA ALA A 184 13.29 4.11 -4.37
C ALA A 184 13.72 4.63 -5.75
N ILE A 185 14.99 4.98 -5.94
CA ILE A 185 15.54 5.41 -7.23
C ILE A 185 15.48 4.28 -8.25
N ILE A 186 15.82 3.04 -7.87
CA ILE A 186 15.77 1.89 -8.79
C ILE A 186 14.31 1.61 -9.20
N MET A 187 13.36 1.61 -8.24
CA MET A 187 11.95 1.39 -8.54
C MET A 187 11.37 2.49 -9.43
N LEU A 188 11.69 3.76 -9.14
CA LEU A 188 11.24 4.90 -9.94
C LEU A 188 11.87 4.86 -11.33
N GLY A 189 13.19 4.66 -11.40
CA GLY A 189 13.95 4.66 -12.65
C GLY A 189 13.68 3.46 -13.55
N GLY A 190 13.40 2.29 -12.98
CA GLY A 190 13.02 1.10 -13.75
C GLY A 190 11.54 1.08 -14.18
N GLY A 191 10.70 1.91 -13.54
CA GLY A 191 9.27 2.02 -13.86
C GLY A 191 8.89 3.15 -14.82
N ILE A 192 9.73 4.18 -14.95
CA ILE A 192 9.60 5.27 -15.93
C ILE A 192 10.16 4.84 -17.27
#